data_AF-A0A849N4B9-F1
#
_entry.id   AF-A0A849N4B9-F1
#
_cell.length_a   1.000
_cell.length_b   1.000
_cell.length_c   1.000
_cell.angle_alpha   90.00
_cell.angle_beta   90.00
_cell.angle_gamma   90.00
#
_symmetry.space_group_name_H-M   'P 1'
#
loop_
_entity.id
_entity.type
_entity.pdbx_description
1 polymer ?
#
loop_
_entity_poly.entity_id
_entity_poly.type
_entity_poly.pdbx_seq_one_letter_code
_entity_poly.pdbx_strand_id
1 'polypeptide(L)'
;MELSDPRARFSRTEDRGALISFLGETLWYLSGSDSLTQIEYYIPAYRTFINASQHATRAPGAYGPRLFGGGESSQMSKLLKTMVEKRGKSDTRQAVAQIFDRKDLKPGNGDVPCTTTLQFLPRRGKLHLSVTMRSNDIYRGFPGDVFAFTFIQELAAKQLGLELGTYSHYVGSLHLYDDDQERARDYLAEGMQTPMSMPAMPAEDPKPSVAWLLKMEKAIRCGLPKPDATGIDGYWLDLARLLQVKVLYRQKDLRQLVHLKGQMASPVYDAYMRGRQLSLQQKLDVQPVLPGIPPAAAA
;
A
#
# COMPACT_ATOMS: atom_id res chain seq x y z
N MET A 1 14.85 10.70 -5.36
CA MET A 1 14.37 11.18 -4.04
C MET A 1 15.02 10.33 -2.96
N GLU A 2 15.32 10.90 -1.78
CA GLU A 2 15.69 10.15 -0.58
C GLU A 2 14.75 10.51 0.59
N LEU A 3 14.34 9.51 1.38
CA LEU A 3 13.59 9.68 2.62
C LEU A 3 14.44 9.22 3.81
N SER A 4 14.63 10.12 4.78
CA SER A 4 15.32 9.84 6.04
C SER A 4 14.43 9.14 7.06
N ASP A 5 13.11 9.34 6.98
CA ASP A 5 12.10 8.61 7.76
C ASP A 5 11.14 7.85 6.82
N PRO A 6 11.45 6.59 6.47
CA PRO A 6 10.58 5.79 5.62
C PRO A 6 9.23 5.40 6.28
N ARG A 7 8.94 5.78 7.53
CA ARG A 7 7.60 5.60 8.11
C ARG A 7 6.65 6.75 7.78
N ALA A 8 7.15 7.90 7.35
CA ALA A 8 6.34 8.99 6.82
C ALA A 8 5.91 8.70 5.37
N ARG A 9 5.19 7.59 5.17
CA ARG A 9 4.99 6.93 3.87
C ARG A 9 3.63 7.10 3.23
N PHE A 10 2.74 7.91 3.81
CA PHE A 10 1.45 8.22 3.21
C PHE A 10 1.06 9.69 3.40
N SER A 11 0.30 10.22 2.44
CA SER A 11 -0.24 11.58 2.53
C SER A 11 -1.45 11.62 3.46
N ARG A 12 -1.57 12.69 4.24
CA ARG A 12 -2.72 12.93 5.14
C ARG A 12 -3.81 13.82 4.54
N THR A 13 -3.59 14.29 3.32
CA THR A 13 -4.56 15.06 2.53
C THR A 13 -5.84 14.27 2.30
N GLU A 14 -6.99 14.89 2.52
CA GLU A 14 -8.31 14.23 2.43
C GLU A 14 -8.63 13.81 0.99
N ASP A 15 -8.17 14.59 0.00
CA ASP A 15 -8.42 14.37 -1.43
C ASP A 15 -7.57 13.23 -2.02
N ARG A 16 -6.35 13.02 -1.51
CA ARG A 16 -5.55 11.82 -1.82
C ARG A 16 -5.85 10.64 -0.88
N GLY A 17 -7.11 10.41 -0.54
CA GLY A 17 -7.59 9.30 0.27
C GLY A 17 -7.35 7.91 -0.36
N ALA A 18 -6.10 7.54 -0.62
CA ALA A 18 -5.67 6.32 -1.28
C ALA A 18 -4.97 5.34 -0.32
N LEU A 19 -4.98 5.63 0.99
CA LEU A 19 -4.35 4.78 2.00
C LEU A 19 -4.82 3.32 1.94
N ILE A 20 -6.13 3.09 1.76
CA ILE A 20 -6.67 1.73 1.62
C ILE A 20 -6.17 1.04 0.35
N SER A 21 -6.06 1.76 -0.77
CA SER A 21 -5.52 1.16 -2.00
C SER A 21 -4.04 0.82 -1.85
N PHE A 22 -3.24 1.68 -1.22
CA PHE A 22 -1.82 1.42 -0.97
C PHE A 22 -1.61 0.23 -0.04
N LEU A 23 -2.38 0.16 1.06
CA LEU A 23 -2.34 -0.98 1.97
C LEU A 23 -2.80 -2.26 1.27
N GLY A 24 -3.91 -2.22 0.52
CA GLY A 24 -4.44 -3.36 -0.21
C GLY A 24 -3.47 -3.91 -1.25
N GLU A 25 -2.81 -3.03 -2.00
CA GLU A 25 -1.77 -3.40 -2.96
C GLU A 25 -0.52 -3.96 -2.28
N THR A 26 -0.08 -3.35 -1.17
CA THR A 26 1.03 -3.88 -0.37
C THR A 26 0.73 -5.31 0.11
N LEU A 27 -0.49 -5.56 0.60
CA LEU A 27 -0.91 -6.90 1.02
C LEU A 27 -1.04 -7.88 -0.14
N TRP A 28 -1.38 -7.41 -1.34
CA TRP A 28 -1.35 -8.22 -2.56
C TRP A 28 0.08 -8.63 -2.94
N TYR A 29 1.08 -7.74 -2.74
CA TYR A 29 2.48 -8.10 -2.90
C TYR A 29 2.89 -9.13 -1.85
N LEU A 30 2.63 -8.86 -0.57
CA LEU A 30 3.02 -9.73 0.55
C LEU A 30 2.36 -11.11 0.51
N SER A 31 1.18 -11.25 -0.11
CA SER A 31 0.54 -12.56 -0.32
C SER A 31 1.18 -13.38 -1.44
N GLY A 32 2.10 -12.81 -2.21
CA GLY A 32 2.71 -13.46 -3.37
C GLY A 32 1.74 -13.64 -4.55
N SER A 33 0.62 -12.92 -4.55
CA SER A 33 -0.50 -13.11 -5.49
C SER A 33 -0.33 -12.28 -6.77
N ASP A 34 -0.80 -12.82 -7.88
CA ASP A 34 -1.03 -12.11 -9.14
C ASP A 34 -2.53 -11.95 -9.46
N SER A 35 -3.41 -12.28 -8.51
CA SER A 35 -4.85 -12.31 -8.74
C SER A 35 -5.46 -10.93 -9.00
N LEU A 36 -6.11 -10.77 -10.15
CA LEU A 36 -6.86 -9.55 -10.47
C LEU A 36 -8.03 -9.32 -9.52
N THR A 37 -8.75 -10.38 -9.13
CA THR A 37 -9.90 -10.25 -8.22
C THR A 37 -9.51 -9.74 -6.83
N GLN A 38 -8.28 -10.01 -6.37
CA GLN A 38 -7.76 -9.48 -5.13
C GLN A 38 -7.45 -7.98 -5.26
N ILE A 39 -6.65 -7.57 -6.25
CA ILE A 39 -6.22 -6.17 -6.38
C ILE A 39 -7.36 -5.25 -6.81
N GLU A 40 -8.28 -5.73 -7.67
CA GLU A 40 -9.43 -4.94 -8.14
C GLU A 40 -10.43 -4.63 -7.04
N TYR A 41 -10.44 -5.41 -5.95
CA TYR A 41 -11.18 -5.02 -4.76
C TYR A 41 -10.70 -3.66 -4.24
N TYR A 42 -9.39 -3.41 -4.24
CA TYR A 42 -8.82 -2.15 -3.74
C TYR A 42 -8.70 -1.07 -4.83
N ILE A 43 -8.37 -1.47 -6.06
CA ILE A 43 -8.15 -0.60 -7.21
C ILE A 43 -9.08 -1.08 -8.36
N PRO A 44 -10.35 -0.68 -8.39
CA PRO A 44 -11.33 -1.22 -9.36
C PRO A 44 -10.94 -1.05 -10.83
N ALA A 45 -10.15 -0.02 -11.15
CA ALA A 45 -9.68 0.27 -12.50
C ALA A 45 -8.37 -0.46 -12.87
N TYR A 46 -7.85 -1.36 -12.03
CA TYR A 46 -6.52 -1.97 -12.23
C TYR A 46 -6.37 -2.62 -13.61
N ARG A 47 -7.36 -3.40 -14.07
CA ARG A 47 -7.34 -4.02 -15.42
C ARG A 47 -7.19 -3.01 -16.56
N THR A 48 -7.75 -1.81 -16.40
CA THR A 48 -7.66 -0.75 -17.41
C THR A 48 -6.23 -0.24 -17.50
N PHE A 49 -5.55 -0.05 -16.36
CA PHE A 49 -4.17 0.43 -16.32
C PHE A 49 -3.19 -0.54 -16.98
N ILE A 50 -3.46 -1.84 -16.90
CA ILE A 50 -2.60 -2.87 -17.47
C ILE A 50 -3.07 -3.39 -18.84
N ASN A 51 -4.09 -2.75 -19.42
CA ASN A 51 -4.73 -3.16 -20.68
C ASN A 51 -5.10 -4.66 -20.71
N ALA A 52 -5.60 -5.19 -19.59
CA ALA A 52 -6.00 -6.59 -19.50
C ALA A 52 -7.39 -6.83 -20.09
N SER A 53 -7.58 -8.01 -20.68
CA SER A 53 -8.87 -8.42 -21.23
C SER A 53 -9.90 -8.66 -20.11
N GLN A 54 -11.19 -8.65 -20.46
CA GLN A 54 -12.26 -8.89 -19.47
C GLN A 54 -12.16 -10.28 -18.80
N HIS A 55 -11.63 -11.27 -19.52
CA HIS A 55 -11.46 -12.64 -19.05
C HIS A 55 -10.15 -12.88 -18.28
N ALA A 56 -9.27 -11.88 -18.18
CA ALA A 56 -8.03 -12.01 -17.44
C ALA A 56 -8.34 -12.21 -15.94
N THR A 57 -7.69 -13.21 -15.35
CA THR A 57 -7.78 -13.49 -13.90
C THR A 57 -6.50 -13.13 -13.15
N ARG A 58 -5.41 -12.84 -13.88
CA ARG A 58 -4.08 -12.58 -13.35
C ARG A 58 -3.45 -11.36 -13.99
N ALA A 59 -2.64 -10.65 -13.23
CA ALA A 59 -1.82 -9.52 -13.67
C ALA A 59 -0.38 -9.99 -13.95
N PRO A 60 0.09 -10.05 -15.21
CA PRO A 60 1.43 -10.53 -15.55
C PRO A 60 2.57 -9.72 -14.92
N GLY A 61 2.34 -8.43 -14.68
CA GLY A 61 3.28 -7.47 -14.10
C GLY A 61 3.29 -7.44 -12.57
N ALA A 62 2.48 -8.27 -11.89
CA ALA A 62 2.37 -8.30 -10.44
C ALA A 62 3.72 -8.50 -9.69
N TYR A 63 3.98 -7.68 -8.68
CA TYR A 63 5.25 -7.76 -7.91
C TYR A 63 5.25 -8.89 -6.88
N GLY A 64 4.07 -9.30 -6.39
CA GLY A 64 3.92 -10.33 -5.38
C GLY A 64 4.64 -11.65 -5.72
N PRO A 65 4.35 -12.30 -6.86
CA PRO A 65 5.00 -13.55 -7.22
C PRO A 65 6.52 -13.41 -7.42
N ARG A 66 6.99 -12.22 -7.83
CA ARG A 66 8.41 -11.94 -8.08
C ARG A 66 9.19 -11.82 -6.75
N LEU A 67 8.60 -11.18 -5.75
CA LEU A 67 9.22 -10.95 -4.44
C LEU A 67 9.00 -12.09 -3.45
N PHE A 68 7.74 -12.50 -3.29
CA PHE A 68 7.26 -13.38 -2.21
C PHE A 68 6.70 -14.71 -2.73
N GLY A 69 6.60 -14.91 -4.04
CA GLY A 69 6.20 -16.17 -4.64
C GLY A 69 7.12 -17.33 -4.22
N GLY A 70 6.54 -18.49 -3.92
CA GLY A 70 7.28 -19.67 -3.46
C GLY A 70 7.60 -19.69 -1.96
N GLY A 71 7.07 -18.74 -1.16
CA GLY A 71 7.17 -18.76 0.30
C GLY A 71 8.63 -18.70 0.77
N GLU A 72 9.08 -19.68 1.53
CA GLU A 72 10.48 -19.76 2.02
C GLU A 72 11.53 -19.92 0.90
N SER A 73 11.10 -20.29 -0.32
CA SER A 73 11.97 -20.31 -1.50
C SER A 73 11.95 -19.01 -2.32
N SER A 74 11.18 -18.02 -1.88
CA SER A 74 11.03 -16.72 -2.55
C SER A 74 12.34 -15.94 -2.64
N GLN A 75 12.34 -14.96 -3.53
CA GLN A 75 13.47 -14.05 -3.68
C GLN A 75 13.75 -13.32 -2.36
N MET A 76 12.71 -12.76 -1.72
CA MET A 76 12.86 -12.06 -0.44
C MET A 76 13.39 -12.98 0.68
N SER A 77 12.89 -14.21 0.82
CA SER A 77 13.40 -15.15 1.83
C SER A 77 14.88 -15.47 1.61
N LYS A 78 15.31 -15.69 0.36
CA LYS A 78 16.71 -15.92 0.00
C LYS A 78 17.59 -14.71 0.33
N LEU A 79 17.15 -13.50 0.00
CA LEU A 79 17.88 -12.26 0.29
C LEU A 79 18.05 -12.04 1.80
N LEU A 80 16.98 -12.24 2.58
CA LEU A 80 17.01 -12.16 4.04
C LEU A 80 18.00 -13.17 4.63
N LYS A 81 17.94 -14.44 4.19
CA LYS A 81 18.90 -15.47 4.61
C LYS A 81 20.34 -15.07 4.31
N THR A 82 20.62 -14.61 3.09
CA THR A 82 21.97 -14.14 2.71
C THR A 82 22.44 -12.96 3.56
N MET A 83 21.55 -12.02 3.90
CA MET A 83 21.88 -10.88 4.76
C MET A 83 22.21 -11.33 6.20
N VAL A 84 21.50 -12.32 6.73
CA VAL A 84 21.82 -12.93 8.04
C VAL A 84 23.16 -13.65 8.01
N GLU A 85 23.40 -14.50 7.00
CA GLU A 85 24.64 -15.30 6.88
C GLU A 85 25.91 -14.46 6.73
N LYS A 86 25.79 -13.28 6.10
CA LYS A 86 26.91 -12.36 5.87
C LYS A 86 27.13 -11.32 6.97
N ARG A 87 26.20 -11.22 7.94
CA ARG A 87 26.28 -10.27 9.05
C ARG A 87 27.61 -10.44 9.82
N GLY A 88 28.27 -9.31 10.10
CA GLY A 88 29.51 -9.28 10.89
C GLY A 88 30.78 -9.74 10.15
N LYS A 89 30.68 -10.22 8.91
CA LYS A 89 31.83 -10.59 8.06
C LYS A 89 32.11 -9.51 7.03
N SER A 90 31.12 -9.25 6.18
CA SER A 90 31.09 -8.15 5.23
C SER A 90 29.64 -7.89 4.85
N ASP A 91 29.13 -6.69 5.14
CA ASP A 91 27.75 -6.38 4.79
C ASP A 91 27.55 -6.57 3.27
N THR A 92 26.52 -7.33 2.90
CA THR A 92 26.31 -7.69 1.50
C THR A 92 26.02 -6.46 0.63
N ARG A 93 26.50 -6.51 -0.61
CA ARG A 93 26.16 -5.58 -1.70
C ARG A 93 25.24 -6.25 -2.74
N GLN A 94 24.96 -7.54 -2.55
CA GLN A 94 24.30 -8.42 -3.51
C GLN A 94 22.83 -8.69 -3.15
N ALA A 95 22.31 -8.06 -2.09
CA ALA A 95 20.92 -8.26 -1.69
C ALA A 95 19.98 -7.43 -2.60
N VAL A 96 19.87 -7.85 -3.87
CA VAL A 96 19.07 -7.19 -4.91
C VAL A 96 17.89 -8.09 -5.27
N ALA A 97 16.70 -7.56 -5.10
CA ALA A 97 15.48 -8.12 -5.60
C ALA A 97 15.23 -7.62 -7.03
N GLN A 98 15.04 -8.53 -7.98
CA GLN A 98 14.67 -8.24 -9.37
C GLN A 98 13.15 -8.32 -9.53
N ILE A 99 12.56 -7.28 -10.13
CA ILE A 99 11.14 -7.23 -10.49
C ILE A 99 10.96 -7.37 -12.00
N PHE A 100 11.44 -6.40 -12.78
CA PHE A 100 11.43 -6.47 -14.23
C PHE A 100 12.28 -7.64 -14.72
N ASP A 101 11.73 -8.46 -15.62
CA ASP A 101 12.44 -9.58 -16.27
C ASP A 101 12.37 -9.47 -17.80
N ARG A 102 13.38 -10.02 -18.49
CA ARG A 102 13.40 -10.06 -19.96
C ARG A 102 12.16 -10.71 -20.57
N LYS A 103 11.52 -11.65 -19.86
CA LYS A 103 10.28 -12.33 -20.30
C LYS A 103 9.08 -11.39 -20.36
N ASP A 104 9.15 -10.24 -19.70
CA ASP A 104 8.09 -9.23 -19.72
C ASP A 104 8.00 -8.52 -21.07
N LEU A 105 9.07 -8.54 -21.89
CA LEU A 105 9.14 -7.89 -23.20
C LEU A 105 8.48 -8.68 -24.34
N LYS A 106 7.63 -9.67 -24.03
CA LYS A 106 6.94 -10.46 -25.05
C LYS A 106 5.83 -9.64 -25.75
N PRO A 107 5.58 -9.86 -27.05
CA PRO A 107 4.49 -9.20 -27.77
C PRO A 107 3.13 -9.39 -27.07
N GLY A 108 2.33 -8.32 -27.01
CA GLY A 108 0.99 -8.35 -26.40
C GLY A 108 0.99 -8.33 -24.86
N ASN A 109 2.13 -8.19 -24.18
CA ASN A 109 2.15 -7.93 -22.75
C ASN A 109 1.88 -6.45 -22.45
N GLY A 110 0.63 -6.12 -22.08
CA GLY A 110 0.25 -4.77 -21.64
C GLY A 110 0.74 -4.40 -20.22
N ASP A 111 1.25 -5.37 -19.47
CA ASP A 111 1.57 -5.23 -18.04
C ASP A 111 3.07 -5.50 -17.78
N VAL A 112 3.91 -4.60 -18.26
CA VAL A 112 5.37 -4.68 -18.04
C VAL A 112 5.70 -3.96 -16.73
N PRO A 113 6.37 -4.59 -15.75
CA PRO A 113 6.75 -3.94 -14.50
C PRO A 113 7.51 -2.64 -14.71
N CYS A 114 7.11 -1.60 -13.99
CA CYS A 114 7.80 -0.31 -13.97
C CYS A 114 9.00 -0.34 -13.01
N THR A 115 8.89 -1.08 -11.91
CA THR A 115 10.01 -1.30 -10.99
C THR A 115 11.00 -2.28 -11.59
N THR A 116 12.28 -1.91 -11.55
CA THR A 116 13.38 -2.77 -12.02
C THR A 116 13.96 -3.57 -10.86
N THR A 117 14.41 -2.91 -9.80
CA THR A 117 15.03 -3.59 -8.65
C THR A 117 14.77 -2.93 -7.30
N LEU A 118 14.82 -3.74 -6.24
CA LEU A 118 14.88 -3.32 -4.83
C LEU A 118 16.21 -3.82 -4.25
N GLN A 119 17.13 -2.92 -3.90
CA GLN A 119 18.41 -3.29 -3.29
C GLN A 119 18.42 -2.96 -1.80
N PHE A 120 18.57 -4.01 -0.98
CA PHE A 120 18.67 -3.92 0.46
C PHE A 120 20.14 -3.81 0.88
N LEU A 121 20.44 -2.84 1.75
CA LEU A 121 21.80 -2.49 2.14
C LEU A 121 21.87 -2.40 3.67
N PRO A 122 22.21 -3.51 4.37
CA PRO A 122 22.53 -3.45 5.80
C PRO A 122 23.80 -2.64 5.98
N ARG A 123 23.78 -1.54 6.73
CA ARG A 123 24.97 -0.73 7.01
C ARG A 123 24.86 -0.17 8.43
N ARG A 124 25.89 -0.36 9.24
CA ARG A 124 25.99 0.25 10.58
C ARG A 124 24.74 0.03 11.44
N GLY A 125 24.22 -1.20 11.45
CA GLY A 125 23.01 -1.57 12.21
C GLY A 125 21.67 -1.12 11.61
N LYS A 126 21.68 -0.45 10.45
CA LYS A 126 20.48 0.04 9.75
C LYS A 126 20.26 -0.69 8.44
N LEU A 127 19.01 -0.91 8.06
CA LEU A 127 18.65 -1.43 6.74
C LEU A 127 18.21 -0.30 5.82
N HIS A 128 19.04 0.02 4.84
CA HIS A 128 18.69 0.96 3.78
C HIS A 128 18.07 0.23 2.60
N LEU A 129 17.19 0.90 1.85
CA LEU A 129 16.58 0.37 0.62
C LEU A 129 16.78 1.36 -0.53
N SER A 130 17.32 0.87 -1.64
CA SER A 130 17.42 1.61 -2.89
C SER A 130 16.53 0.96 -3.95
N VAL A 131 15.57 1.70 -4.48
CA VAL A 131 14.63 1.23 -5.51
C VAL A 131 14.95 1.92 -6.84
N THR A 132 15.03 1.12 -7.90
CA THR A 132 15.13 1.64 -9.27
C THR A 132 13.87 1.31 -10.05
N MET A 133 13.38 2.27 -10.82
CA MET A 133 12.22 2.14 -11.69
C MET A 133 12.53 2.72 -13.07
N ARG A 134 12.09 2.06 -14.13
CA ARG A 134 12.23 2.59 -15.50
C ARG A 134 11.25 3.75 -15.76
N SER A 135 10.11 3.75 -15.07
CA SER A 135 9.03 4.73 -15.23
C SER A 135 8.22 4.83 -13.94
N ASN A 136 7.73 6.00 -13.57
CA ASN A 136 6.80 6.14 -12.44
C ASN A 136 5.91 7.38 -12.60
N ASP A 137 4.61 7.20 -12.42
CA ASP A 137 3.62 8.28 -12.39
C ASP A 137 3.68 8.97 -11.03
N ILE A 138 4.05 10.25 -11.01
CA ILE A 138 4.25 11.02 -9.78
C ILE A 138 2.96 11.30 -9.01
N TYR A 139 1.81 11.31 -9.68
CA TYR A 139 0.53 11.63 -9.07
C TYR A 139 -0.14 10.40 -8.47
N ARG A 140 -0.25 9.30 -9.23
CA ARG A 140 -0.97 8.09 -8.80
C ARG A 140 -0.07 6.99 -8.27
N GLY A 141 0.91 6.55 -9.07
CA GLY A 141 1.71 5.36 -8.79
C GLY A 141 2.73 5.56 -7.68
N PHE A 142 3.49 6.66 -7.77
CA PHE A 142 4.60 6.96 -6.88
C PHE A 142 4.24 6.90 -5.38
N PRO A 143 3.13 7.49 -4.90
CA PRO A 143 2.76 7.37 -3.49
C PRO A 143 2.51 5.92 -3.03
N GLY A 144 1.90 5.10 -3.88
CA GLY A 144 1.65 3.68 -3.59
C GLY A 144 2.93 2.86 -3.58
N ASP A 145 3.81 3.08 -4.56
CA ASP A 145 5.13 2.45 -4.63
C ASP A 145 5.99 2.78 -3.39
N VAL A 146 6.06 4.07 -3.00
CA VAL A 146 6.77 4.50 -1.80
C VAL A 146 6.18 3.85 -0.55
N PHE A 147 4.85 3.83 -0.42
CA PHE A 147 4.19 3.16 0.70
C PHE A 147 4.58 1.69 0.78
N ALA A 148 4.43 0.94 -0.32
CA ALA A 148 4.68 -0.49 -0.35
C ALA A 148 6.15 -0.83 -0.09
N PHE A 149 7.08 -0.15 -0.76
CA PHE A 149 8.50 -0.45 -0.63
C PHE A 149 9.08 -0.07 0.72
N THR A 150 8.65 1.05 1.31
CA THR A 150 9.09 1.42 2.66
C THR A 150 8.44 0.54 3.74
N PHE A 151 7.23 0.02 3.52
CA PHE A 151 6.63 -1.00 4.37
C PHE A 151 7.41 -2.32 4.30
N ILE A 152 7.79 -2.77 3.09
CA ILE A 152 8.63 -3.96 2.87
C ILE A 152 10.03 -3.77 3.49
N GLN A 153 10.60 -2.57 3.39
CA GLN A 153 11.86 -2.24 4.05
C GLN A 153 11.76 -2.40 5.57
N GLU A 154 10.70 -1.88 6.19
CA GLU A 154 10.49 -2.01 7.64
C GLU A 154 10.29 -3.47 8.05
N LEU A 155 9.51 -4.25 7.30
CA LEU A 155 9.37 -5.70 7.53
C LEU A 155 10.71 -6.43 7.50
N ALA A 156 11.54 -6.13 6.49
CA ALA A 156 12.86 -6.74 6.35
C ALA A 156 13.80 -6.30 7.48
N ALA A 157 13.77 -5.03 7.88
CA ALA A 157 14.54 -4.51 9.00
C ALA A 157 14.19 -5.25 10.30
N LYS A 158 12.89 -5.44 10.58
CA LYS A 158 12.42 -6.17 11.77
C LYS A 158 12.84 -7.63 11.78
N GLN A 159 12.66 -8.36 10.67
CA GLN A 159 13.13 -9.75 10.57
C GLN A 159 14.64 -9.91 10.73
N LEU A 160 15.41 -8.89 10.33
CA LEU A 160 16.85 -8.86 10.53
C LEU A 160 17.22 -8.37 11.94
N GLY A 161 16.33 -7.78 12.73
CA GLY A 161 16.71 -7.08 13.96
C GLY A 161 17.63 -5.89 13.69
N LEU A 162 17.39 -5.15 12.60
CA LEU A 162 18.08 -3.91 12.25
C LEU A 162 17.15 -2.71 12.47
N GLU A 163 17.77 -1.56 12.70
CA GLU A 163 17.06 -0.28 12.64
C GLU A 163 16.64 0.05 11.20
N LEU A 164 15.59 0.86 11.04
CA LEU A 164 15.18 1.35 9.75
C LEU A 164 16.16 2.43 9.27
N GLY A 165 16.77 2.22 8.10
CA GLY A 165 17.67 3.18 7.45
C GLY A 165 16.93 4.11 6.50
N THR A 166 17.67 4.70 5.57
CA THR A 166 17.10 5.58 4.52
C THR A 166 16.46 4.79 3.39
N TYR A 167 15.55 5.44 2.68
CA TYR A 167 14.95 4.94 1.45
C TYR A 167 15.33 5.84 0.28
N SER A 168 15.94 5.28 -0.76
CA SER A 168 16.31 6.00 -1.98
C SER A 168 15.48 5.49 -3.16
N HIS A 169 14.92 6.41 -3.94
CA HIS A 169 14.03 6.11 -5.07
C HIS A 169 14.55 6.79 -6.34
N TYR A 170 14.89 5.98 -7.34
CA TYR A 170 15.46 6.38 -8.62
C TYR A 170 14.50 6.01 -9.75
N VAL A 171 14.15 7.00 -10.59
CA VAL A 171 13.23 6.81 -11.71
C VAL A 171 13.87 7.30 -12.99
N GLY A 172 13.83 6.49 -14.05
CA GLY A 172 14.24 6.90 -15.39
C GLY A 172 13.29 7.94 -15.99
N SER A 173 12.01 7.58 -16.15
CA SER A 173 10.95 8.49 -16.60
C SER A 173 9.96 8.81 -15.48
N LEU A 174 10.15 9.94 -14.81
CA LEU A 174 9.19 10.47 -13.84
C LEU A 174 8.23 11.41 -14.57
N HIS A 175 6.92 11.12 -14.53
CA HIS A 175 5.94 11.81 -15.37
C HIS A 175 4.63 12.07 -14.64
N LEU A 176 3.86 13.03 -15.15
CA LEU A 176 2.48 13.34 -14.78
C LEU A 176 1.63 13.18 -16.04
N TYR A 177 0.52 12.43 -15.96
CA TYR A 177 -0.43 12.34 -17.07
C TYR A 177 -1.22 13.64 -17.23
N ASP A 178 -1.55 14.00 -18.48
CA ASP A 178 -2.29 15.22 -18.78
C ASP A 178 -3.66 15.25 -18.10
N ASP A 179 -4.35 14.11 -18.05
CA ASP A 179 -5.64 13.93 -17.38
C ASP A 179 -5.58 14.17 -15.85
N ASP A 180 -4.38 14.16 -15.25
CA ASP A 180 -4.17 14.39 -13.81
C ASP A 180 -3.66 15.80 -13.50
N GLN A 181 -3.48 16.68 -14.49
CA GLN A 181 -2.94 18.02 -14.25
C GLN A 181 -3.81 18.88 -13.32
N GLU A 182 -5.13 18.85 -13.48
CA GLU A 182 -6.04 19.62 -12.62
C GLU A 182 -5.99 19.12 -11.18
N ARG A 183 -6.10 17.81 -10.99
CA ARG A 183 -6.00 17.18 -9.67
C ARG A 183 -4.64 17.41 -9.01
N ALA A 184 -3.57 17.45 -9.80
CA ALA A 184 -2.24 17.81 -9.31
C ALA A 184 -2.18 19.26 -8.83
N ARG A 185 -2.83 20.20 -9.53
CA ARG A 185 -2.95 21.60 -9.09
C ARG A 185 -3.75 21.72 -7.80
N ASP A 186 -4.88 21.03 -7.69
CA ASP A 186 -5.70 21.02 -6.47
C ASP A 186 -4.92 20.49 -5.27
N TYR A 187 -4.21 19.38 -5.46
CA TYR A 187 -3.34 18.81 -4.42
C TYR A 187 -2.23 19.78 -3.98
N LEU A 188 -1.62 20.52 -4.91
CA LEU A 188 -0.62 21.53 -4.57
C LEU A 188 -1.23 22.72 -3.81
N ALA A 189 -2.49 23.06 -4.09
CA ALA A 189 -3.21 24.13 -3.41
C ALA A 189 -3.54 23.80 -1.94
N GLU A 190 -3.59 22.52 -1.56
CA GLU A 190 -3.72 22.09 -0.16
C GLU A 190 -2.51 22.47 0.72
N GLY A 191 -1.37 22.79 0.09
CA GLY A 191 -0.16 23.23 0.77
C GLY A 191 0.63 22.10 1.46
N MET A 192 1.76 22.48 2.07
CA MET A 192 2.68 21.55 2.71
C MET A 192 2.11 21.00 4.02
N GLN A 193 1.83 19.70 4.04
CA GLN A 193 1.38 19.00 5.23
C GLN A 193 2.56 18.73 6.18
N THR A 194 2.34 18.82 7.49
CA THR A 194 3.35 18.39 8.47
C THR A 194 3.65 16.90 8.27
N PRO A 195 4.92 16.48 8.17
CA PRO A 195 5.24 15.06 8.06
C PRO A 195 4.84 14.34 9.36
N MET A 196 4.25 13.16 9.23
CA MET A 196 3.89 12.32 10.37
C MET A 196 4.19 10.87 10.04
N SER A 197 4.99 10.25 10.90
CA SER A 197 5.36 8.85 10.76
C SER A 197 4.20 7.95 11.15
N MET A 198 3.97 6.87 10.39
CA MET A 198 3.23 5.72 10.91
C MET A 198 3.89 5.21 12.21
N PRO A 199 3.15 4.60 13.14
CA PRO A 199 3.74 3.94 14.30
C PRO A 199 4.82 2.96 13.85
N ALA A 200 5.87 2.82 14.64
CA ALA A 200 6.89 1.84 14.34
C ALA A 200 6.27 0.45 14.44
N MET A 201 6.59 -0.42 13.48
CA MET A 201 6.19 -1.82 13.55
C MET A 201 6.72 -2.44 14.86
N PRO A 202 5.98 -3.34 15.53
CA PRO A 202 6.42 -4.00 16.75
C PRO A 202 7.80 -4.66 16.61
N ALA A 203 8.52 -4.81 17.73
CA ALA A 203 9.87 -5.37 17.73
C ALA A 203 9.92 -6.89 17.48
N GLU A 204 8.82 -7.58 17.76
CA GLU A 204 8.62 -9.01 17.51
C GLU A 204 8.80 -9.37 16.02
N ASP A 205 9.06 -10.64 15.73
CA ASP A 205 9.08 -11.14 14.35
C ASP A 205 7.73 -10.81 13.68
N PRO A 206 7.71 -10.02 12.59
CA PRO A 206 6.45 -9.63 11.96
C PRO A 206 5.78 -10.77 11.18
N LYS A 207 6.46 -11.90 10.90
CA LYS A 207 5.91 -12.98 10.06
C LYS A 207 4.53 -13.49 10.54
N PRO A 208 4.31 -13.84 11.83
CA PRO A 208 3.02 -14.31 12.29
C PRO A 208 1.93 -13.25 12.15
N SER A 209 2.23 -11.99 12.46
CA SER A 209 1.28 -10.89 12.34
C SER A 209 0.94 -10.54 10.90
N VAL A 210 1.89 -10.62 9.98
CA VAL A 210 1.64 -10.50 8.53
C VAL A 210 0.75 -11.64 8.05
N ALA A 211 1.02 -12.87 8.45
CA ALA A 211 0.18 -14.03 8.10
C ALA A 211 -1.26 -13.86 8.64
N TRP A 212 -1.40 -13.35 9.87
CA TRP A 212 -2.70 -12.99 10.43
C TRP A 212 -3.38 -11.89 9.61
N LEU A 213 -2.68 -10.81 9.28
CA LEU A 213 -3.23 -9.67 8.54
C LEU A 213 -3.67 -10.08 7.14
N LEU A 214 -2.95 -10.98 6.46
CA LEU A 214 -3.36 -11.53 5.16
C LEU A 214 -4.62 -12.41 5.27
N LYS A 215 -4.77 -13.18 6.35
CA LYS A 215 -6.00 -13.94 6.61
C LYS A 215 -7.17 -12.99 6.92
N MET A 216 -6.93 -11.96 7.71
CA MET A 216 -7.90 -10.92 8.06
C MET A 216 -8.35 -10.14 6.81
N GLU A 217 -7.40 -9.73 5.96
CA GLU A 217 -7.65 -9.10 4.65
C GLU A 217 -8.61 -9.95 3.82
N LYS A 218 -8.29 -11.23 3.64
CA LYS A 218 -9.11 -12.15 2.86
C LYS A 218 -10.51 -12.30 3.47
N ALA A 219 -10.59 -12.38 4.80
CA ALA A 219 -11.87 -12.46 5.49
C ALA A 219 -12.74 -11.22 5.29
N ILE A 220 -12.16 -10.02 5.40
CA ILE A 220 -12.85 -8.75 5.16
C ILE A 220 -13.31 -8.65 3.70
N ARG A 221 -12.41 -8.93 2.75
CA ARG A 221 -12.70 -8.81 1.32
C ARG A 221 -13.76 -9.79 0.83
N CYS A 222 -13.70 -11.04 1.31
CA CYS A 222 -14.59 -12.12 0.88
C CYS A 222 -15.81 -12.33 1.78
N GLY A 223 -15.96 -11.57 2.87
CA GLY A 223 -17.05 -11.76 3.84
C GLY A 223 -16.98 -13.07 4.62
N LEU A 224 -15.76 -13.55 4.91
CA LEU A 224 -15.53 -14.79 5.68
C LEU A 224 -15.42 -14.48 7.19
N PRO A 225 -15.51 -15.51 8.06
CA PRO A 225 -15.19 -15.35 9.48
C PRO A 225 -13.79 -14.76 9.68
N LYS A 226 -13.70 -13.72 10.50
CA LYS A 226 -12.44 -13.05 10.83
C LYS A 226 -11.61 -13.95 11.76
N PRO A 227 -10.27 -14.03 11.59
CA PRO A 227 -9.42 -14.79 12.51
C PRO A 227 -9.42 -14.14 13.90
N ASP A 228 -9.14 -14.95 14.93
CA ASP A 228 -8.96 -14.47 16.30
C ASP A 228 -7.88 -13.39 16.36
N ALA A 229 -8.14 -12.35 17.15
CA ALA A 229 -7.31 -11.17 17.29
C ALA A 229 -6.62 -11.11 18.68
N THR A 230 -6.80 -12.12 19.52
CA THR A 230 -6.16 -12.21 20.84
C THR A 230 -4.64 -12.16 20.71
N GLY A 231 -4.00 -11.25 21.43
CA GLY A 231 -2.55 -11.05 21.41
C GLY A 231 -1.98 -10.35 20.17
N ILE A 232 -2.83 -9.87 19.24
CA ILE A 232 -2.37 -9.08 18.10
C ILE A 232 -2.13 -7.64 18.53
N ASP A 233 -0.93 -7.13 18.24
CA ASP A 233 -0.54 -5.76 18.58
C ASP A 233 -1.43 -4.70 17.90
N GLY A 234 -1.62 -3.57 18.59
CA GLY A 234 -2.42 -2.43 18.13
C GLY A 234 -2.02 -1.91 16.74
N TYR A 235 -0.74 -1.99 16.37
CA TYR A 235 -0.25 -1.65 15.03
C TYR A 235 -0.97 -2.47 13.93
N TRP A 236 -1.04 -3.79 14.10
CA TRP A 236 -1.65 -4.69 13.12
C TRP A 236 -3.17 -4.61 13.14
N LEU A 237 -3.75 -4.41 14.33
CA LEU A 237 -5.19 -4.17 14.48
C LEU A 237 -5.62 -2.90 13.73
N ASP A 238 -4.86 -1.81 13.81
CA ASP A 238 -5.14 -0.58 13.08
C ASP A 238 -5.13 -0.79 11.57
N LEU A 239 -4.17 -1.55 11.03
CA LEU A 239 -4.17 -1.91 9.60
C LEU A 239 -5.41 -2.72 9.22
N ALA A 240 -5.81 -3.69 10.05
CA ALA A 240 -7.05 -4.44 9.84
C ALA A 240 -8.31 -3.56 9.92
N ARG A 241 -8.33 -2.56 10.81
CA ARG A 241 -9.42 -1.56 10.90
C ARG A 241 -9.47 -0.70 9.64
N LEU A 242 -8.33 -0.23 9.12
CA LEU A 242 -8.28 0.51 7.86
C LEU A 242 -8.91 -0.28 6.69
N LEU A 243 -8.68 -1.59 6.61
CA LEU A 243 -9.32 -2.44 5.60
C LEU A 243 -10.85 -2.48 5.76
N GLN A 244 -11.36 -2.51 6.99
CA GLN A 244 -12.80 -2.53 7.28
C GLN A 244 -13.51 -1.24 6.88
N VAL A 245 -12.82 -0.09 6.88
CA VAL A 245 -13.37 1.19 6.43
C VAL A 245 -14.00 1.07 5.04
N LYS A 246 -13.37 0.30 4.12
CA LYS A 246 -13.92 0.10 2.78
C LYS A 246 -15.27 -0.62 2.80
N VAL A 247 -15.43 -1.64 3.65
CA VAL A 247 -16.68 -2.38 3.79
C VAL A 247 -17.77 -1.48 4.36
N LEU A 248 -17.48 -0.77 5.45
CA LEU A 248 -18.42 0.14 6.10
C LEU A 248 -18.86 1.28 5.18
N TYR A 249 -17.92 1.82 4.40
CA TYR A 249 -18.22 2.86 3.43
C TYR A 249 -19.15 2.35 2.30
N ARG A 250 -18.96 1.10 1.83
CA ARG A 250 -19.88 0.47 0.86
C ARG A 250 -21.27 0.20 1.46
N GLN A 251 -21.32 -0.16 2.74
CA GLN A 251 -22.57 -0.40 3.47
C GLN A 251 -23.27 0.89 3.91
N LYS A 252 -22.62 2.05 3.73
CA LYS A 252 -23.05 3.35 4.24
C LYS A 252 -23.27 3.36 5.77
N ASP A 253 -22.48 2.57 6.51
CA ASP A 253 -22.59 2.45 7.96
C ASP A 253 -21.70 3.47 8.68
N LEU A 254 -22.20 4.70 8.77
CA LEU A 254 -21.48 5.79 9.44
C LEU A 254 -21.28 5.52 10.93
N ARG A 255 -22.26 4.93 11.60
CA ARG A 255 -22.20 4.66 13.05
C ARG A 255 -21.03 3.72 13.37
N GLN A 256 -20.90 2.63 12.62
CA GLN A 256 -19.78 1.71 12.81
C GLN A 256 -18.45 2.35 12.39
N LEU A 257 -18.45 3.22 11.37
CA LEU A 257 -17.22 3.94 10.99
C LEU A 257 -16.73 4.89 12.10
N VAL A 258 -17.65 5.55 12.82
CA VAL A 258 -17.34 6.35 14.01
C VAL A 258 -16.81 5.48 15.14
N HIS A 259 -17.47 4.35 15.41
CA HIS A 259 -17.02 3.40 16.42
C HIS A 259 -15.61 2.86 16.11
N LEU A 260 -15.36 2.48 14.85
CA LEU A 260 -14.08 1.96 14.39
C LEU A 260 -12.94 2.98 14.56
N LYS A 261 -13.19 4.27 14.27
CA LYS A 261 -12.22 5.34 14.55
C LYS A 261 -11.86 5.41 16.04
N GLY A 262 -12.86 5.29 16.92
CA GLY A 262 -12.65 5.31 18.38
C GLY A 262 -11.79 4.15 18.92
N GLN A 263 -11.59 3.10 18.12
CA GLN A 263 -10.77 1.95 18.48
C GLN A 263 -9.33 2.02 17.95
N MET A 264 -9.00 3.02 17.13
CA MET A 264 -7.65 3.15 16.55
C MET A 264 -6.62 3.38 17.66
N ALA A 265 -5.54 2.60 17.64
CA ALA A 265 -4.46 2.72 18.63
C ALA A 265 -3.58 3.95 18.36
N SER A 266 -3.47 4.37 17.09
CA SER A 266 -2.66 5.52 16.70
C SER A 266 -3.48 6.69 16.12
N PRO A 267 -3.18 7.93 16.52
CA PRO A 267 -3.80 9.12 15.95
C PRO A 267 -3.31 9.45 14.54
N VAL A 268 -2.29 8.75 13.99
CA VAL A 268 -1.75 9.05 12.65
C VAL A 268 -2.83 8.95 11.57
N TYR A 269 -3.82 8.09 11.76
CA TYR A 269 -4.87 7.79 10.80
C TYR A 269 -6.09 8.71 10.96
N ASP A 270 -6.10 9.60 11.95
CA ASP A 270 -7.30 10.37 12.31
C ASP A 270 -7.78 11.28 11.19
N ALA A 271 -6.87 11.95 10.47
CA ALA A 271 -7.21 12.79 9.33
C ALA A 271 -7.92 11.96 8.23
N TYR A 272 -7.33 10.80 7.89
CA TYR A 272 -7.93 9.87 6.93
C TYR A 272 -9.32 9.40 7.38
N MET A 273 -9.46 8.99 8.65
CA MET A 273 -10.73 8.50 9.19
C MET A 273 -11.81 9.59 9.22
N ARG A 274 -11.46 10.83 9.60
CA ARG A 274 -12.38 11.97 9.58
C ARG A 274 -12.82 12.32 8.16
N GLY A 275 -11.88 12.41 7.21
CA GLY A 275 -12.22 12.66 5.80
C GLY A 275 -13.19 11.61 5.25
N ARG A 276 -13.04 10.33 5.64
CA ARG A 276 -14.00 9.27 5.27
C ARG A 276 -15.37 9.43 5.93
N GLN A 277 -15.42 9.83 7.20
CA GLN A 277 -16.68 10.09 7.91
C GLN A 277 -17.42 11.27 7.28
N LEU A 278 -16.74 12.39 7.05
CA LEU A 278 -17.31 13.59 6.42
C LEU A 278 -17.83 13.29 5.02
N SER A 279 -17.01 12.63 4.20
CA SER A 279 -17.40 12.22 2.84
C SER A 279 -18.62 11.28 2.83
N LEU A 280 -18.74 10.38 3.80
CA LEU A 280 -19.89 9.49 3.89
C LEU A 280 -21.14 10.22 4.40
N GLN A 281 -21.00 11.09 5.39
CA GLN A 281 -22.07 11.93 5.92
C GLN A 281 -22.66 12.79 4.80
N GLN A 282 -21.82 13.50 4.04
CA GLN A 282 -22.26 14.28 2.88
C GLN A 282 -23.08 13.45 1.89
N LYS A 283 -22.65 12.22 1.58
CA LYS A 283 -23.39 11.30 0.69
C LYS A 283 -24.73 10.81 1.24
N LEU A 284 -24.88 10.79 2.56
CA LEU A 284 -26.14 10.44 3.23
C LEU A 284 -27.08 11.65 3.29
N ASP A 285 -26.54 12.86 3.41
CA ASP A 285 -27.29 14.12 3.48
C ASP A 285 -27.83 14.59 2.13
N VAL A 286 -27.29 14.10 1.01
CA VAL A 286 -27.88 14.35 -0.32
C VAL A 286 -29.27 13.70 -0.37
N GLN A 287 -30.33 14.49 -0.22
CA GLN A 287 -31.69 14.04 -0.48
C GLN A 287 -31.87 13.68 -1.95
N PRO A 288 -32.62 12.60 -2.28
CA PRO A 288 -33.01 12.35 -3.65
C PRO A 288 -33.89 13.51 -4.15
N VAL A 289 -33.55 14.07 -5.31
CA VAL A 289 -34.47 14.97 -6.04
C VAL A 289 -35.67 14.13 -6.43
N LEU A 290 -36.80 14.31 -5.74
CA LEU A 290 -38.05 13.66 -6.10
C LEU A 290 -38.54 14.24 -7.43
N PRO A 291 -38.75 13.44 -8.49
CA PRO A 291 -39.31 13.94 -9.74
C PRO A 291 -40.71 14.51 -9.48
N GLY A 292 -40.88 15.80 -9.77
CA GLY A 292 -42.17 16.50 -9.69
C GLY A 292 -42.36 17.50 -8.55
N ILE A 293 -41.36 17.70 -7.67
CA ILE A 293 -41.40 18.78 -6.66
C ILE A 293 -40.33 19.81 -7.03
N PRO A 294 -40.71 21.02 -7.50
CA PRO A 294 -39.72 22.07 -7.75
C PRO A 294 -39.03 22.44 -6.43
N PRO A 295 -37.70 22.72 -6.46
CA PRO A 295 -36.97 23.10 -5.26
C PRO A 295 -37.63 24.32 -4.63
N ALA A 296 -37.85 24.26 -3.31
CA ALA A 296 -38.45 25.36 -2.57
C ALA A 296 -37.63 26.63 -2.83
N ALA A 297 -38.30 27.66 -3.38
CA ALA A 297 -37.68 28.96 -3.59
C ALA A 297 -37.19 29.48 -2.24
N ALA A 298 -35.90 29.76 -2.14
CA ALA A 298 -35.31 30.39 -0.97
C ALA A 298 -35.99 31.75 -0.75
N ALA A 299 -36.59 31.91 0.43
CA ALA A 299 -37.09 33.18 0.93
C ALA A 299 -36.01 33.84 1.80
#